data_AF-A0A7J5BHV6-F1
#
_entry.id   AF-A0A7J5BHV6-F1
#
_cell.length_a   1.000
_cell.length_b   1.000
_cell.length_c   1.000
_cell.angle_alpha   90.00
_cell.angle_beta   90.00
_cell.angle_gamma   90.00
#
_symmetry.space_group_name_H-M   'P 1'
#
loop_
_entity.id
_entity.type
_entity.pdbx_description
1 polymer ?
#
loop_
_entity_poly.entity_id
_entity_poly.type
_entity_poly.pdbx_seq_one_letter_code
_entity_poly.pdbx_strand_id
1 'polypeptide(L)'
;MTVAMTPVQVPKDAVSLGKGPIPETDAELKQRIIEAIEKDLAENGATLPVPIAERVAAAFGEQPNISSVTVDFSNVTLAVQDEASEQQPDLGPAVKKKVEAELSHVAVRANPARLESMPVSASFELENLAVDWLTDANGDVWLAVSERKLEGFSGQGELQADIDDARALARELAERAAKDDSVRIKEVDFDIEVERPRGGEQRIRATGVLDGGYKFIGAQVKAEVDAVLENSTGKARVEDFKLRSSNPLVKLMLLVFRKQIRARLSEPIDLNSGLPKGYRIDHLELRTRGRALIATLRLG
;
A
#
# COMPACT_ATOMS: atom_id res chain seq x y z
N MET A 1 -13.18 -35.05 27.76
CA MET A 1 -13.41 -34.06 26.68
C MET A 1 -12.08 -33.39 26.39
N THR A 2 -11.38 -33.86 25.36
CA THR A 2 -10.12 -33.27 24.92
C THR A 2 -10.48 -32.09 24.02
N VAL A 3 -10.31 -30.86 24.51
CA VAL A 3 -10.47 -29.66 23.68
C VAL A 3 -9.35 -29.72 22.65
N ALA A 4 -9.70 -29.95 21.39
CA ALA A 4 -8.75 -29.83 20.29
C ALA A 4 -8.30 -28.37 20.23
N MET A 5 -7.09 -28.08 20.68
CA MET A 5 -6.47 -26.77 20.44
C MET A 5 -6.29 -26.66 18.93
N THR A 6 -7.00 -25.72 18.32
CA THR A 6 -6.78 -25.36 16.91
C THR A 6 -5.30 -25.02 16.74
N PRO A 7 -4.58 -25.67 15.80
CA PRO A 7 -3.17 -25.39 15.60
C PRO A 7 -3.00 -23.91 15.23
N VAL A 8 -2.04 -23.25 15.88
CA VAL A 8 -1.62 -21.89 15.50
C VAL A 8 -1.08 -21.96 14.07
N GLN A 9 -1.49 -21.04 13.22
CA GLN A 9 -1.09 -21.00 11.82
C GLN A 9 -0.15 -19.82 11.58
N VAL A 10 0.69 -19.95 10.56
CA VAL A 10 1.54 -18.85 10.10
C VAL A 10 0.62 -17.71 9.62
N PRO A 11 0.79 -16.48 10.14
CA PRO A 11 0.04 -15.31 9.69
C PRO A 11 0.29 -15.03 8.21
N LYS A 12 -0.70 -14.45 7.51
CA LYS A 12 -0.58 -14.13 6.08
C LYS A 12 0.50 -13.09 5.77
N ASP A 13 0.76 -12.21 6.72
CA ASP A 13 1.77 -11.16 6.68
C ASP A 13 3.17 -11.63 7.11
N ALA A 14 3.33 -12.93 7.43
CA ALA A 14 4.63 -13.49 7.77
C ALA A 14 5.49 -13.69 6.52
N VAL A 15 6.76 -13.27 6.60
CA VAL A 15 7.74 -13.41 5.53
C VAL A 15 8.41 -14.78 5.62
N SER A 16 8.35 -15.57 4.55
CA SER A 16 9.06 -16.85 4.47
C SER A 16 10.55 -16.62 4.26
N LEU A 17 11.39 -17.15 5.15
CA LEU A 17 12.85 -17.08 5.09
C LEU A 17 13.47 -18.44 4.72
N GLY A 18 12.66 -19.33 4.13
CA GLY A 18 13.08 -20.63 3.63
C GLY A 18 13.32 -21.69 4.70
N LYS A 19 13.85 -22.84 4.26
CA LYS A 19 14.06 -24.02 5.11
C LYS A 19 15.27 -23.89 6.02
N GLY A 20 15.20 -24.54 7.17
CA GLY A 20 16.33 -24.74 8.09
C GLY A 20 16.09 -24.12 9.46
N PRO A 21 17.14 -23.97 10.29
CA PRO A 21 17.01 -23.25 11.55
C PRO A 21 16.85 -21.74 11.31
N ILE A 22 16.53 -21.02 12.39
CA ILE A 22 16.65 -19.55 12.45
C ILE A 22 18.09 -19.20 12.06
N PRO A 23 18.32 -18.16 11.22
CA PRO A 23 19.66 -17.78 10.80
C PRO A 23 20.56 -17.49 12.00
N GLU A 24 21.81 -17.94 11.96
CA GLU A 24 22.76 -17.78 13.08
C GLU A 24 23.78 -16.67 12.80
N THR A 25 23.81 -16.11 11.59
CA THR A 25 24.73 -15.04 11.21
C THR A 25 24.03 -13.94 10.42
N ASP A 26 24.59 -12.73 10.47
CA ASP A 26 24.09 -11.57 9.71
C ASP A 26 24.06 -11.86 8.20
N ALA A 27 25.06 -12.59 7.69
CA ALA A 27 25.14 -12.96 6.29
C ALA A 27 24.00 -13.92 5.88
N GLU A 28 23.68 -14.90 6.71
CA GLU A 28 22.55 -15.81 6.47
C GLU A 28 21.21 -15.09 6.55
N LEU A 29 21.04 -14.21 7.55
CA LEU A 29 19.83 -13.40 7.70
C LEU A 29 19.61 -12.51 6.46
N LYS A 30 20.66 -11.77 6.07
CA LYS A 30 20.64 -10.93 4.87
C LYS A 30 20.27 -11.73 3.63
N GLN A 31 20.91 -12.88 3.41
CA GLN A 31 20.68 -13.72 2.24
C GLN A 31 19.23 -14.22 2.17
N ARG A 32 18.65 -14.65 3.29
CA ARG A 32 17.26 -15.12 3.32
C ARG A 32 16.25 -13.99 3.15
N ILE A 33 16.54 -12.80 3.66
CA ILE A 33 15.70 -11.61 3.40
C ILE A 33 15.74 -11.25 1.90
N ILE A 34 16.92 -11.28 1.27
CA ILE A 34 17.08 -11.08 -0.18
C ILE A 34 16.19 -12.07 -0.94
N GLU A 35 16.32 -13.37 -0.67
CA GLU A 35 15.55 -14.41 -1.35
C GLU A 35 14.03 -14.24 -1.16
N ALA A 36 13.61 -13.86 0.05
CA ALA A 36 12.20 -13.59 0.34
C ALA A 36 11.67 -12.39 -0.47
N ILE A 37 12.44 -11.31 -0.56
CA ILE A 37 12.07 -10.12 -1.34
C ILE A 37 12.07 -10.45 -2.85
N GLU A 38 13.05 -11.17 -3.36
CA GLU A 38 13.07 -11.57 -4.79
C GLU A 38 11.86 -12.41 -5.16
N LYS A 39 11.47 -13.34 -4.28
CA LYS A 39 10.25 -14.13 -4.45
C LYS A 39 9.01 -13.25 -4.50
N ASP A 40 8.83 -12.35 -3.54
CA ASP A 40 7.68 -11.45 -3.49
C ASP A 40 7.61 -10.51 -4.70
N LEU A 41 8.74 -9.95 -5.12
CA LEU A 41 8.82 -9.12 -6.33
C LEU A 41 8.42 -9.93 -7.58
N ALA A 42 8.88 -11.18 -7.70
CA ALA A 42 8.52 -12.04 -8.82
C ALA A 42 7.02 -12.39 -8.84
N GLU A 43 6.43 -12.70 -7.68
CA GLU A 43 5.01 -13.01 -7.53
C GLU A 43 4.12 -11.81 -7.87
N ASN A 44 4.56 -10.60 -7.53
CA ASN A 44 3.83 -9.35 -7.80
C ASN A 44 4.15 -8.74 -9.18
N GLY A 45 5.00 -9.39 -9.99
CA GLY A 45 5.40 -8.88 -11.31
C GLY A 45 6.21 -7.58 -11.24
N ALA A 46 6.82 -7.29 -10.08
CA ALA A 46 7.65 -6.13 -9.86
C ALA A 46 9.06 -6.34 -10.43
N THR A 47 9.68 -5.27 -10.93
CA THR A 47 11.02 -5.33 -11.51
C THR A 47 11.96 -4.32 -10.87
N LEU A 48 13.22 -4.72 -10.67
CA LEU A 48 14.30 -3.88 -10.17
C LEU A 48 15.46 -3.83 -11.19
N PRO A 49 16.06 -2.66 -11.44
CA PRO A 49 17.17 -2.53 -12.39
C PRO A 49 18.50 -3.02 -11.82
N VAL A 50 18.63 -3.10 -10.50
CA VAL A 50 19.84 -3.54 -9.79
C VAL A 50 19.44 -4.67 -8.85
N PRO A 51 20.27 -5.71 -8.67
CA PRO A 51 19.99 -6.82 -7.76
C PRO A 51 19.68 -6.32 -6.34
N ILE A 52 18.67 -6.92 -5.71
CA ILE A 52 18.27 -6.53 -4.34
C ILE A 52 19.37 -6.84 -3.31
N ALA A 53 20.29 -7.74 -3.62
CA ALA A 53 21.42 -8.10 -2.76
C ALA A 53 22.34 -6.92 -2.37
N GLU A 54 22.45 -5.91 -3.25
CA GLU A 54 23.24 -4.69 -3.01
C GLU A 54 22.44 -3.62 -2.22
N ARG A 55 21.14 -3.85 -2.02
CA ARG A 55 20.17 -2.89 -1.47
C ARG A 55 19.60 -3.31 -0.12
N VAL A 56 20.00 -4.47 0.36
CA VAL A 56 19.59 -5.04 1.65
C VAL A 56 20.79 -5.05 2.59
N ALA A 57 20.57 -4.53 3.79
CA ALA A 57 21.40 -4.79 4.94
C ALA A 57 20.54 -5.34 6.06
N ALA A 58 21.06 -6.33 6.78
CA ALA A 58 20.42 -6.89 7.95
C ALA A 58 21.51 -7.31 8.93
N ALA A 59 21.26 -7.09 10.22
CA ALA A 59 22.20 -7.45 11.27
C ALA A 59 21.45 -7.92 12.51
N PHE A 60 22.01 -8.91 13.21
CA PHE A 60 21.55 -9.30 14.52
C PHE A 60 22.00 -8.29 15.59
N GLY A 61 21.24 -8.24 16.68
CA GLY A 61 21.69 -7.68 17.95
C GLY A 61 22.15 -8.82 18.85
N GLU A 62 21.50 -8.99 19.99
CA GLU A 62 21.59 -10.21 20.80
C GLU A 62 20.60 -11.25 20.26
N GLN A 63 21.08 -12.37 19.74
CA GLN A 63 20.20 -13.41 19.19
C GLN A 63 19.16 -13.86 20.23
N PRO A 64 17.88 -14.05 19.84
CA PRO A 64 17.36 -14.09 18.46
C PRO A 64 16.91 -12.71 17.90
N ASN A 65 17.27 -11.60 18.54
CA ASN A 65 16.84 -10.25 18.18
C ASN A 65 17.65 -9.70 17.01
N ILE A 66 16.95 -8.99 16.12
CA ILE A 66 17.50 -8.34 14.94
C ILE A 66 17.74 -6.87 15.29
N SER A 67 18.97 -6.38 15.11
CA SER A 67 19.29 -4.98 15.41
C SER A 67 18.77 -4.04 14.32
N SER A 68 18.92 -4.42 13.05
CA SER A 68 18.46 -3.59 11.94
C SER A 68 18.14 -4.39 10.67
N VAL A 69 17.15 -3.92 9.92
CA VAL A 69 16.89 -4.30 8.54
C VAL A 69 16.67 -3.04 7.70
N THR A 70 17.46 -2.86 6.65
CA THR A 70 17.30 -1.73 5.73
C THR A 70 17.15 -2.23 4.30
N VAL A 71 16.15 -1.71 3.57
CA VAL A 71 15.85 -2.11 2.20
C VAL A 71 15.64 -0.88 1.30
N ASP A 72 16.35 -0.85 0.17
CA ASP A 72 16.22 0.20 -0.84
C ASP A 72 15.55 -0.31 -2.13
N PHE A 73 14.27 0.03 -2.29
CA PHE A 73 13.44 -0.23 -3.46
C PHE A 73 13.51 0.89 -4.53
N SER A 74 14.51 1.76 -4.49
CA SER A 74 14.64 2.84 -5.49
C SER A 74 14.73 2.30 -6.91
N ASN A 75 13.91 2.84 -7.79
CA ASN A 75 13.69 2.43 -9.18
C ASN A 75 12.97 1.09 -9.36
N VAL A 76 12.31 0.57 -8.32
CA VAL A 76 11.35 -0.54 -8.50
C VAL A 76 10.22 -0.11 -9.43
N THR A 77 9.79 -0.97 -10.33
CA THR A 77 8.59 -0.76 -11.14
C THR A 77 7.52 -1.76 -10.73
N LEU A 78 6.37 -1.24 -10.32
CA LEU A 78 5.17 -1.97 -9.89
C LEU A 78 4.11 -1.81 -10.99
N ALA A 79 3.52 -2.93 -11.42
CA ALA A 79 2.37 -2.90 -12.31
C ALA A 79 1.08 -2.68 -11.50
N VAL A 80 0.13 -1.93 -12.03
CA VAL A 80 -1.22 -1.86 -11.47
C VAL A 80 -1.93 -3.13 -11.93
N GLN A 81 -2.02 -4.11 -11.04
CA GLN A 81 -2.82 -5.31 -11.29
C GLN A 81 -4.30 -4.98 -11.04
N ASP A 82 -5.18 -5.38 -11.96
CA ASP A 82 -6.60 -5.42 -11.66
C ASP A 82 -6.81 -6.46 -10.56
N GLU A 83 -7.29 -6.04 -9.39
CA GLU A 83 -7.66 -6.95 -8.29
C GLU A 83 -8.84 -7.84 -8.72
N ALA A 84 -8.55 -8.83 -9.56
CA ALA A 84 -9.43 -9.92 -9.89
C ALA A 84 -9.05 -11.11 -9.00
N SER A 85 -9.59 -11.09 -7.78
CA SER A 85 -9.93 -12.22 -6.89
C SER A 85 -9.48 -11.93 -5.46
N GLU A 86 -10.45 -11.64 -4.59
CA GLU A 86 -10.33 -11.98 -3.17
C GLU A 86 -10.07 -13.48 -3.08
N GLN A 87 -8.79 -13.83 -2.94
CA GLN A 87 -8.40 -15.20 -2.70
C GLN A 87 -8.86 -15.58 -1.29
N GLN A 88 -9.77 -16.55 -1.29
CA GLN A 88 -10.15 -17.46 -0.22
C GLN A 88 -9.06 -17.54 0.87
N PRO A 89 -9.41 -17.52 2.17
CA PRO A 89 -8.41 -17.56 3.23
C PRO A 89 -7.61 -18.86 3.14
N ASP A 90 -6.45 -18.79 2.48
CA ASP A 90 -5.47 -19.85 2.57
C ASP A 90 -4.93 -19.77 4.00
N LEU A 91 -5.23 -20.82 4.74
CA LEU A 91 -4.81 -20.99 6.11
C LEU A 91 -3.33 -21.36 6.03
N GLY A 92 -2.45 -20.44 6.45
CA GLY A 92 -1.01 -20.64 6.44
C GLY A 92 -0.61 -21.95 7.15
N PRO A 93 0.58 -22.51 6.85
CA PRO A 93 0.99 -23.78 7.41
C PRO A 93 0.96 -23.76 8.95
N ALA A 94 0.73 -24.92 9.56
CA ALA A 94 0.68 -25.03 11.01
C ALA A 94 2.04 -24.72 11.64
N VAL A 95 2.04 -23.82 12.63
CA VAL A 95 3.22 -23.44 13.41
C VAL A 95 3.56 -24.58 14.37
N LYS A 96 4.80 -25.06 14.27
CA LYS A 96 5.37 -26.08 15.15
C LYS A 96 6.16 -25.46 16.30
N LYS A 97 6.88 -24.38 16.04
CA LYS A 97 7.69 -23.67 17.03
C LYS A 97 7.55 -22.17 16.84
N LYS A 98 7.51 -21.45 17.96
CA LYS A 98 7.53 -19.99 18.01
C LYS A 98 8.67 -19.55 18.93
N VAL A 99 9.47 -18.58 18.50
CA VAL A 99 10.49 -17.92 19.31
C VAL A 99 10.26 -16.41 19.20
N GLU A 100 10.00 -15.79 20.33
CA GLU A 100 9.81 -14.34 20.42
C GLU A 100 11.14 -13.62 20.20
N ALA A 101 11.10 -12.50 19.49
CA ALA A 101 12.25 -11.63 19.24
C ALA A 101 11.82 -10.17 19.11
N GLU A 102 12.81 -9.30 18.97
CA GLU A 102 12.67 -7.88 18.66
C GLU A 102 13.42 -7.55 17.38
N LEU A 103 12.86 -6.60 16.62
CA LEU A 103 13.51 -5.92 15.51
C LEU A 103 13.64 -4.44 15.87
N SER A 104 14.84 -4.04 16.29
CA SER A 104 15.04 -2.71 16.87
C SER A 104 14.87 -1.59 15.85
N HIS A 105 15.35 -1.75 14.61
CA HIS A 105 15.19 -0.75 13.55
C HIS A 105 14.83 -1.36 12.19
N VAL A 106 13.84 -0.78 11.51
CA VAL A 106 13.54 -1.08 10.10
C VAL A 106 13.54 0.20 9.30
N ALA A 107 14.21 0.23 8.17
CA ALA A 107 14.11 1.32 7.21
C ALA A 107 13.84 0.80 5.81
N VAL A 108 12.77 1.30 5.18
CA VAL A 108 12.42 1.02 3.79
C VAL A 108 12.39 2.33 3.04
N ARG A 109 13.09 2.40 1.91
CA ARG A 109 13.14 3.60 1.06
C ARG A 109 12.93 3.24 -0.39
N ALA A 110 12.28 4.12 -1.13
CA ALA A 110 12.15 4.04 -2.57
C ALA A 110 12.15 5.45 -3.15
N ASN A 111 13.15 5.79 -3.95
CA ASN A 111 13.26 7.10 -4.58
C ASN A 111 13.85 7.02 -6.01
N PRO A 112 13.00 7.10 -7.05
CA PRO A 112 11.56 6.86 -7.03
C PRO A 112 11.24 5.36 -7.12
N ALA A 113 10.20 4.87 -6.46
CA ALA A 113 9.43 3.73 -6.98
C ALA A 113 8.61 4.19 -8.19
N ARG A 114 8.29 3.32 -9.12
CA ARG A 114 7.41 3.61 -10.26
C ARG A 114 6.17 2.75 -10.16
N LEU A 115 5.00 3.38 -10.05
CA LEU A 115 3.71 2.72 -10.24
C LEU A 115 3.33 2.93 -11.71
N GLU A 116 3.50 1.88 -12.52
CA GLU A 116 3.50 1.98 -13.98
C GLU A 116 4.48 3.08 -14.46
N SER A 117 3.96 4.19 -14.99
CA SER A 117 4.74 5.35 -15.44
C SER A 117 4.98 6.41 -14.34
N MET A 118 4.21 6.39 -13.25
CA MET A 118 4.22 7.44 -12.22
C MET A 118 5.34 7.21 -11.19
N PRO A 119 6.33 8.12 -11.06
CA PRO A 119 7.29 8.08 -9.97
C PRO A 119 6.64 8.46 -8.64
N VAL A 120 6.94 7.69 -7.60
CA VAL A 120 6.52 7.88 -6.22
C VAL A 120 7.75 7.75 -5.33
N SER A 121 7.98 8.71 -4.46
CA SER A 121 8.98 8.57 -3.39
C SER A 121 8.30 8.04 -2.14
N ALA A 122 8.91 7.05 -1.49
CA ALA A 122 8.43 6.51 -0.23
C ALA A 122 9.60 6.32 0.73
N SER A 123 9.38 6.65 2.00
CA SER A 123 10.27 6.32 3.09
C SER A 123 9.45 5.89 4.28
N PHE A 124 9.92 4.87 4.98
CA PHE A 124 9.25 4.34 6.15
C PHE A 124 10.28 3.79 7.12
N GLU A 125 10.15 4.17 8.38
CA GLU A 125 11.06 3.77 9.46
C GLU A 125 10.24 3.26 10.65
N LEU A 126 10.66 2.13 11.23
CA LEU A 126 10.09 1.54 12.43
C LEU A 126 11.17 1.38 13.49
N GLU A 127 10.79 1.57 14.74
CA GLU A 127 11.63 1.36 15.92
C GLU A 127 10.93 0.39 16.87
N ASN A 128 11.69 -0.51 17.48
CA ASN A 128 11.26 -1.45 18.52
C ASN A 128 10.04 -2.29 18.11
N LEU A 129 10.12 -2.95 16.96
CA LEU A 129 9.05 -3.83 16.46
C LEU A 129 9.14 -5.21 17.13
N ALA A 130 8.04 -5.69 17.72
CA ALA A 130 7.97 -7.06 18.20
C ALA A 130 7.82 -8.02 17.00
N VAL A 131 8.67 -9.04 16.93
CA VAL A 131 8.61 -10.05 15.89
C VAL A 131 8.64 -11.45 16.50
N ASP A 132 8.14 -12.42 15.74
CA ASP A 132 8.14 -13.82 16.13
C ASP A 132 8.77 -14.65 15.01
N TRP A 133 9.80 -15.41 15.38
CA TRP A 133 10.34 -16.47 14.54
C TRP A 133 9.42 -17.68 14.62
N LEU A 134 8.82 -18.05 13.50
CA LEU A 134 7.95 -19.22 13.42
C LEU A 134 8.66 -20.30 12.63
N THR A 135 8.57 -21.55 13.10
CA THR A 135 8.94 -22.72 12.31
C THR A 135 7.70 -23.54 12.08
N ASP A 136 7.40 -23.84 10.82
CA ASP A 136 6.24 -24.65 10.48
C ASP A 136 6.51 -26.16 10.59
N ALA A 137 5.50 -26.97 10.27
CA ALA A 137 5.62 -28.43 10.27
C ALA A 137 6.61 -28.98 9.21
N ASN A 138 6.86 -28.23 8.14
CA ASN A 138 7.75 -28.59 7.04
C ASN A 138 9.21 -28.19 7.31
N GLY A 139 9.46 -27.42 8.37
CA GLY A 139 10.78 -26.90 8.72
C GLY A 139 11.14 -25.60 8.00
N ASP A 140 10.15 -24.92 7.42
CA ASP A 140 10.31 -23.56 6.91
C ASP A 140 10.27 -22.56 8.08
N VAL A 141 11.16 -21.57 8.01
CA VAL A 141 11.25 -20.48 8.97
C VAL A 141 10.55 -19.25 8.40
N TRP A 142 9.79 -18.59 9.25
CA TRP A 142 9.04 -17.39 8.93
C TRP A 142 9.35 -16.32 9.97
N LEU A 143 9.36 -15.07 9.51
CA LEU A 143 9.41 -13.91 10.38
C LEU A 143 8.05 -13.21 10.33
N ALA A 144 7.35 -13.17 11.46
CA ALA A 144 6.03 -12.54 11.56
C ALA A 144 6.10 -11.33 12.50
N VAL A 145 5.29 -10.31 12.22
CA VAL A 145 5.04 -9.24 13.19
C VAL A 145 4.26 -9.85 14.36
N SER A 146 4.73 -9.63 15.58
CA SER A 146 4.06 -10.15 16.77
C SER A 146 2.82 -9.32 17.09
N GLU A 147 1.78 -9.97 17.63
CA GLU A 147 0.64 -9.25 18.24
C GLU A 147 1.05 -8.49 19.51
N ARG A 148 2.23 -8.79 20.07
CA ARG A 148 2.82 -8.05 21.18
C ARG A 148 3.27 -6.68 20.69
N LYS A 149 3.13 -5.67 21.55
CA LYS A 149 3.65 -4.33 21.29
C LYS A 149 4.71 -4.01 22.32
N LEU A 150 5.92 -3.69 21.85
CA LEU A 150 7.00 -3.30 22.75
C LEU A 150 6.79 -1.86 23.22
N GLU A 151 7.24 -1.58 24.44
CA GLU A 151 7.33 -0.20 24.92
C GLU A 151 8.31 0.59 24.04
N GLY A 152 7.95 1.82 23.68
CA GLY A 152 8.77 2.63 22.80
C GLY A 152 8.68 2.26 21.31
N PHE A 153 7.74 1.39 20.91
CA PHE A 153 7.42 1.21 19.49
C PHE A 153 7.04 2.55 18.85
N SER A 154 7.61 2.84 17.69
CA SER A 154 7.19 3.97 16.87
C SER A 154 7.42 3.69 15.40
N GLY A 155 6.52 4.20 14.56
CA GLY A 155 6.70 4.18 13.11
C GLY A 155 6.49 5.55 12.51
N GLN A 156 7.22 5.86 11.45
CA GLN A 156 7.04 7.08 10.68
C GLN A 156 7.20 6.78 9.19
N GLY A 157 6.43 7.47 8.37
CA GLY A 157 6.54 7.32 6.93
C GLY A 157 6.18 8.59 6.19
N GLU A 158 6.73 8.71 4.99
CA GLU A 158 6.43 9.76 4.04
C GLU A 158 6.28 9.14 2.65
N LEU A 159 5.20 9.49 1.96
CA LEU A 159 4.96 9.19 0.56
C LEU A 159 4.77 10.49 -0.20
N GLN A 160 5.43 10.63 -1.35
CA GLN A 160 5.35 11.80 -2.20
C GLN A 160 5.14 11.40 -3.65
N ALA A 161 4.19 12.05 -4.32
CA ALA A 161 3.94 11.92 -5.75
C ALA A 161 3.70 13.31 -6.38
N ASP A 162 3.98 13.46 -7.67
CA ASP A 162 3.62 14.66 -8.43
C ASP A 162 2.20 14.51 -9.03
N ILE A 163 1.39 15.57 -8.92
CA ILE A 163 0.03 15.59 -9.46
C ILE A 163 0.03 15.47 -10.99
N ASP A 164 1.03 16.01 -11.70
CA ASP A 164 1.12 15.85 -13.16
C ASP A 164 1.42 14.42 -13.58
N ASP A 165 2.29 13.73 -12.85
CA ASP A 165 2.58 12.32 -13.12
C ASP A 165 1.34 11.46 -12.83
N ALA A 166 0.59 11.79 -11.77
CA ALA A 166 -0.69 11.15 -11.48
C ALA A 166 -1.75 11.40 -12.58
N ARG A 167 -1.77 12.61 -13.19
CA ARG A 167 -2.62 12.91 -14.37
C ARG A 167 -2.21 12.08 -15.59
N ALA A 168 -0.91 11.96 -15.85
CA ALA A 168 -0.40 11.15 -16.94
C ALA A 168 -0.80 9.68 -16.77
N LEU A 169 -0.63 9.12 -15.57
CA LEU A 169 -1.04 7.76 -15.26
C LEU A 169 -2.57 7.58 -15.39
N ALA A 170 -3.36 8.49 -14.84
CA ALA A 170 -4.83 8.44 -14.95
C ALA A 170 -5.29 8.46 -16.42
N ARG A 171 -4.61 9.25 -17.27
CA ARG A 171 -4.84 9.27 -18.72
C ARG A 171 -4.51 7.93 -19.36
N GLU A 172 -3.35 7.36 -19.07
CA GLU A 172 -2.94 6.06 -19.62
C GLU A 172 -3.92 4.94 -19.24
N LEU A 173 -4.37 4.92 -17.98
CA LEU A 173 -5.38 3.97 -17.51
C LEU A 173 -6.74 4.18 -18.20
N ALA A 174 -7.18 5.44 -18.34
CA ALA A 174 -8.42 5.76 -19.04
C ALA A 174 -8.36 5.37 -20.54
N GLU A 175 -7.23 5.62 -21.20
CA GLU A 175 -6.99 5.20 -22.59
C GLU A 175 -6.97 3.67 -22.73
N ARG A 176 -6.37 2.96 -21.76
CA ARG A 176 -6.36 1.48 -21.71
C ARG A 176 -7.78 0.93 -21.59
N ALA A 177 -8.59 1.43 -20.66
CA ALA A 177 -9.97 1.02 -20.48
C ALA A 177 -10.87 1.37 -21.68
N ALA A 178 -10.62 2.50 -22.35
CA ALA A 178 -11.41 2.95 -23.49
C ALA A 178 -11.16 2.16 -24.79
N LYS A 179 -10.03 1.46 -24.91
CA LYS A 179 -9.70 0.62 -26.08
C LYS A 179 -10.72 -0.49 -26.30
N ASP A 180 -11.34 -0.99 -25.23
CA ASP A 180 -12.31 -2.09 -25.31
C ASP A 180 -13.67 -1.63 -25.88
N ASP A 181 -13.98 -0.33 -25.79
CA ASP A 181 -15.32 0.22 -26.09
C ASP A 181 -15.37 1.18 -27.31
N SER A 182 -14.29 1.24 -28.11
CA SER A 182 -14.16 2.21 -29.25
C SER A 182 -14.33 3.68 -28.83
N VAL A 183 -14.05 4.00 -27.57
CA VAL A 183 -14.07 5.36 -27.02
C VAL A 183 -12.67 5.96 -27.16
N ARG A 184 -12.59 7.24 -27.51
CA ARG A 184 -11.32 7.99 -27.54
C ARG A 184 -11.27 8.92 -26.34
N ILE A 185 -10.20 8.84 -25.57
CA ILE A 185 -9.88 9.82 -24.52
C ILE A 185 -9.00 10.90 -25.15
N LYS A 186 -9.39 12.16 -25.03
CA LYS A 186 -8.63 13.30 -25.53
C LYS A 186 -7.80 13.93 -24.43
N GLU A 187 -8.42 14.09 -23.26
CA GLU A 187 -7.85 14.81 -22.13
C GLU A 187 -8.35 14.23 -20.80
N VAL A 188 -7.43 14.12 -19.85
CA VAL A 188 -7.69 13.88 -18.43
C VAL A 188 -6.94 14.95 -17.68
N ASP A 189 -7.68 15.79 -16.95
CA ASP A 189 -7.10 16.81 -16.09
C ASP A 189 -7.77 16.74 -14.72
N PHE A 190 -7.01 16.87 -13.65
CA PHE A 190 -7.58 16.95 -12.30
C PHE A 190 -6.67 17.71 -11.34
N ASP A 191 -7.26 18.47 -10.45
CA ASP A 191 -6.55 19.15 -9.37
C ASP A 191 -6.98 18.61 -8.01
N ILE A 192 -6.08 18.69 -7.04
CA ILE A 192 -6.29 18.23 -5.67
C ILE A 192 -5.93 19.37 -4.72
N GLU A 193 -6.95 19.88 -4.04
CA GLU A 193 -6.80 20.83 -2.96
C GLU A 193 -6.88 20.09 -1.62
N VAL A 194 -5.88 20.30 -0.77
CA VAL A 194 -5.84 19.73 0.58
C VAL A 194 -5.89 20.88 1.59
N GLU A 195 -6.93 20.92 2.40
CA GLU A 195 -7.05 21.89 3.49
C GLU A 195 -6.14 21.53 4.66
N ARG A 196 -5.74 22.55 5.43
CA ARG A 196 -5.03 22.31 6.69
C ARG A 196 -5.92 21.59 7.69
N PRO A 197 -5.34 20.73 8.57
CA PRO A 197 -6.09 20.05 9.61
C PRO A 197 -6.87 21.04 10.48
N ARG A 198 -8.14 20.75 10.74
CA ARG A 198 -9.01 21.49 11.66
C ARG A 198 -9.80 20.50 12.49
N GLY A 199 -9.61 20.53 13.81
CA GLY A 199 -10.36 19.66 14.73
C GLY A 199 -10.02 18.16 14.60
N GLY A 200 -8.84 17.80 14.08
CA GLY A 200 -8.44 16.41 13.85
C GLY A 200 -8.89 15.83 12.50
N GLU A 201 -9.49 16.66 11.65
CA GLU A 201 -9.89 16.29 10.29
C GLU A 201 -9.23 17.17 9.23
N GLN A 202 -9.01 16.61 8.03
CA GLN A 202 -8.58 17.31 6.82
C GLN A 202 -9.61 17.14 5.71
N ARG A 203 -10.02 18.26 5.11
CA ARG A 203 -10.82 18.25 3.89
C ARG A 203 -9.93 18.16 2.66
N ILE A 204 -10.33 17.30 1.74
CA ILE A 204 -9.66 17.06 0.47
C ILE A 204 -10.70 17.29 -0.62
N ARG A 205 -10.42 18.20 -1.55
CA ARG A 205 -11.25 18.42 -2.73
C ARG A 205 -10.48 18.02 -3.96
N ALA A 206 -11.00 17.08 -4.73
CA ALA A 206 -10.48 16.75 -6.05
C ALA A 206 -11.50 17.18 -7.11
N THR A 207 -11.05 17.94 -8.10
CA THR A 207 -11.87 18.34 -9.25
C THR A 207 -11.21 17.86 -10.52
N GLY A 208 -11.96 17.28 -11.44
CA GLY A 208 -11.42 16.75 -12.68
C GLY A 208 -12.33 16.93 -13.89
N VAL A 209 -11.71 16.88 -15.05
CA VAL A 209 -12.35 16.92 -16.35
C VAL A 209 -11.80 15.77 -17.19
N LEU A 210 -12.73 15.00 -17.75
CA LEU A 210 -12.48 13.99 -18.75
C LEU A 210 -13.12 14.47 -20.06
N ASP A 211 -12.31 14.70 -21.09
CA ASP A 211 -12.79 14.91 -22.45
C ASP A 211 -12.54 13.65 -23.27
N GLY A 212 -13.60 13.13 -23.87
CA GLY A 212 -13.54 11.97 -24.74
C GLY A 212 -14.72 11.91 -25.69
N GLY A 213 -14.83 10.81 -26.43
CA GLY A 213 -15.95 10.65 -27.34
C GLY A 213 -15.99 9.30 -28.02
N TYR A 214 -17.18 8.93 -28.47
CA TYR A 214 -17.41 7.75 -29.29
C TYR A 214 -17.59 8.19 -30.75
N LYS A 215 -16.71 7.70 -31.64
CA LYS A 215 -16.66 8.09 -33.06
C LYS A 215 -16.64 9.62 -33.25
N PHE A 216 -17.76 10.22 -33.67
CA PHE A 216 -17.91 11.65 -33.95
C PHE A 216 -18.58 12.44 -32.80
N ILE A 217 -19.01 11.77 -31.73
CA ILE A 217 -19.73 12.39 -30.61
C ILE A 217 -18.72 12.70 -29.50
N GLY A 218 -18.37 13.98 -29.36
CA GLY A 218 -17.61 14.48 -28.22
C GLY A 218 -18.47 14.57 -26.96
N ALA A 219 -17.86 14.30 -25.82
CA ALA A 219 -18.46 14.46 -24.51
C ALA A 219 -17.40 14.88 -23.50
N GLN A 220 -17.77 15.88 -22.70
CA GLN A 220 -17.00 16.28 -21.54
C GLN A 220 -17.73 15.80 -20.29
N VAL A 221 -16.99 15.21 -19.36
CA VAL A 221 -17.44 14.81 -18.04
C VAL A 221 -16.61 15.58 -17.01
N LYS A 222 -17.28 16.27 -16.10
CA LYS A 222 -16.68 16.95 -14.95
C LYS A 222 -16.96 16.15 -13.69
N ALA A 223 -15.94 15.86 -12.91
CA ALA A 223 -16.00 15.18 -11.63
C ALA A 223 -15.57 16.14 -10.51
N GLU A 224 -16.23 16.03 -9.37
CA GLU A 224 -15.90 16.74 -8.14
C GLU A 224 -16.11 15.76 -6.98
N VAL A 225 -15.07 15.60 -6.16
CA VAL A 225 -15.04 14.73 -5.00
C VAL A 225 -14.65 15.60 -3.80
N ASP A 226 -15.51 15.65 -2.79
CA ASP A 226 -15.16 16.20 -1.48
C ASP A 226 -15.01 15.03 -0.51
N ALA A 227 -13.86 14.92 0.13
CA ALA A 227 -13.54 13.87 1.09
C ALA A 227 -13.01 14.47 2.39
N VAL A 228 -13.18 13.72 3.48
CA VAL A 228 -12.65 14.04 4.80
C VAL A 228 -11.73 12.90 5.24
N LEU A 229 -10.52 13.27 5.66
CA LEU A 229 -9.55 12.41 6.31
C LEU A 229 -9.55 12.69 7.81
N GLU A 230 -9.79 11.68 8.64
CA GLU A 230 -9.59 11.74 10.08
C GLU A 230 -8.12 11.47 10.41
N ASN A 231 -7.40 12.49 10.87
CA ASN A 231 -5.95 12.45 11.01
C ASN A 231 -5.48 11.43 12.07
N SER A 232 -6.23 11.27 13.16
CA SER A 232 -5.86 10.40 14.29
C SER A 232 -6.15 8.92 14.08
N THR A 233 -6.90 8.59 13.03
CA THR A 233 -7.26 7.20 12.71
C THR A 233 -6.82 6.81 11.32
N GLY A 234 -6.42 7.74 10.45
CA GLY A 234 -6.11 7.43 9.06
C GLY A 234 -7.33 6.96 8.25
N LYS A 235 -8.55 7.24 8.71
CA LYS A 235 -9.78 6.90 7.99
C LYS A 235 -10.17 8.02 7.04
N ALA A 236 -10.40 7.69 5.77
CA ALA A 236 -10.90 8.63 4.79
C ALA A 236 -12.32 8.27 4.36
N ARG A 237 -13.20 9.26 4.27
CA ARG A 237 -14.58 9.10 3.77
C ARG A 237 -14.88 10.14 2.71
N VAL A 238 -15.57 9.73 1.66
CA VAL A 238 -16.10 10.66 0.65
C VAL A 238 -17.40 11.26 1.18
N GLU A 239 -17.46 12.59 1.32
CA GLU A 239 -18.66 13.30 1.78
C GLU A 239 -19.62 13.57 0.63
N ASP A 240 -19.08 14.02 -0.51
CA ASP A 240 -19.87 14.33 -1.69
C ASP A 240 -19.14 13.90 -2.97
N PHE A 241 -19.93 13.47 -3.94
CA PHE A 241 -19.48 13.09 -5.26
C PHE A 241 -20.46 13.60 -6.32
N LYS A 242 -19.94 14.45 -7.20
CA LYS A 242 -20.68 15.03 -8.32
C LYS A 242 -20.02 14.62 -9.62
N LEU A 243 -20.85 14.15 -10.54
CA LEU A 243 -20.45 13.83 -11.91
C LEU A 243 -21.43 14.53 -12.84
N ARG A 244 -20.91 15.35 -13.76
CA ARG A 244 -21.72 16.19 -14.65
C ARG A 244 -21.21 16.04 -16.08
N SER A 245 -22.12 15.95 -17.04
CA SER A 245 -21.78 16.08 -18.47
C SER A 245 -22.68 17.12 -19.11
N SER A 246 -22.19 17.81 -20.14
CA SER A 246 -23.02 18.67 -20.98
C SER A 246 -23.83 17.87 -22.03
N ASN A 247 -23.41 16.64 -22.35
CA ASN A 247 -24.05 15.78 -23.35
C ASN A 247 -25.24 15.00 -22.74
N PRO A 248 -26.48 15.14 -23.27
CA PRO A 248 -27.67 14.47 -22.72
C PRO A 248 -27.59 12.94 -22.69
N LEU A 249 -26.97 12.30 -23.69
CA LEU A 249 -26.83 10.85 -23.73
C LEU A 249 -25.86 10.38 -22.65
N VAL A 250 -24.75 11.09 -22.48
CA VAL A 250 -23.78 10.80 -21.42
C VAL A 250 -24.40 11.04 -20.05
N LYS A 251 -25.20 12.09 -19.85
CA LYS A 251 -25.94 12.29 -18.59
C LYS A 251 -26.76 11.05 -18.19
N LEU A 252 -27.46 10.42 -19.13
CA LEU A 252 -28.25 9.21 -18.86
C LEU A 252 -27.36 8.04 -18.43
N MET A 253 -26.23 7.81 -19.10
CA MET A 253 -25.26 6.79 -18.70
C MET A 253 -24.68 7.09 -17.31
N LEU A 254 -24.31 8.35 -17.04
CA LEU A 254 -23.75 8.76 -15.76
C LEU A 254 -24.74 8.55 -14.60
N LEU A 255 -26.05 8.54 -14.81
CA LEU A 255 -27.01 8.21 -13.74
C LEU A 255 -26.80 6.77 -13.23
N VAL A 256 -26.53 5.82 -14.13
CA VAL A 256 -26.25 4.43 -13.78
C VAL A 256 -24.90 4.32 -13.09
N PHE A 257 -23.84 4.90 -13.69
CA PHE A 257 -22.50 4.89 -13.12
C PHE A 257 -22.41 5.60 -11.77
N ARG A 258 -23.14 6.71 -11.57
CA ARG A 258 -23.12 7.45 -10.31
C ARG A 258 -23.59 6.59 -9.14
N LYS A 259 -24.57 5.69 -9.34
CA LYS A 259 -25.02 4.77 -8.30
C LYS A 259 -23.94 3.76 -7.94
N GLN A 260 -23.25 3.20 -8.94
CA GLN A 260 -22.17 2.23 -8.73
C GLN A 260 -20.95 2.88 -8.07
N ILE A 261 -20.53 4.04 -8.57
CA ILE A 261 -19.42 4.82 -8.00
C ILE A 261 -19.76 5.20 -6.57
N ARG A 262 -20.97 5.72 -6.30
CA ARG A 262 -21.37 6.07 -4.93
C ARG A 262 -21.36 4.85 -4.01
N ALA A 263 -21.80 3.68 -4.48
CA ALA A 263 -21.75 2.46 -3.67
C ALA A 263 -20.30 2.07 -3.30
N ARG A 264 -19.35 2.22 -4.22
CA ARG A 264 -17.93 1.99 -3.92
C ARG A 264 -17.30 3.09 -3.05
N LEU A 265 -17.65 4.35 -3.29
CA LEU A 265 -17.12 5.49 -2.54
C LEU A 265 -17.78 5.68 -1.16
N SER A 266 -18.91 5.01 -0.88
CA SER A 266 -19.59 5.08 0.41
C SER A 266 -18.91 4.25 1.50
N GLU A 267 -18.02 3.34 1.13
CA GLU A 267 -17.23 2.58 2.09
C GLU A 267 -16.07 3.44 2.58
N PRO A 268 -15.95 3.69 3.90
CA PRO A 268 -14.82 4.43 4.42
C PRO A 268 -13.53 3.64 4.17
N ILE A 269 -12.52 4.32 3.65
CA ILE A 269 -11.18 3.76 3.47
C ILE A 269 -10.53 3.77 4.85
N ASP A 270 -10.31 2.59 5.44
CA ASP A 270 -9.64 2.42 6.72
C ASP A 270 -8.23 1.88 6.50
N LEU A 271 -7.23 2.76 6.60
CA LEU A 271 -5.83 2.39 6.40
C LEU A 271 -5.28 1.48 7.52
N ASN A 272 -5.97 1.35 8.66
CA ASN A 272 -5.57 0.38 9.69
C ASN A 272 -6.00 -1.05 9.35
N SER A 273 -6.91 -1.24 8.39
CA SER A 273 -7.39 -2.59 8.04
C SER A 273 -6.28 -3.50 7.51
N GLY A 274 -5.23 -2.92 6.93
CA GLY A 274 -4.04 -3.64 6.45
C GLY A 274 -2.90 -3.72 7.47
N LEU A 275 -3.03 -3.14 8.67
CA LEU A 275 -2.00 -3.21 9.70
C LEU A 275 -2.13 -4.48 10.55
N PRO A 276 -1.02 -5.04 11.05
CA PRO A 276 -1.08 -6.12 12.03
C PRO A 276 -1.86 -5.69 13.28
N LYS A 277 -2.50 -6.67 13.93
CA LYS A 277 -3.28 -6.39 15.16
C LYS A 277 -2.41 -5.71 16.21
N GLY A 278 -2.95 -4.68 16.86
CA GLY A 278 -2.26 -3.93 17.91
C GLY A 278 -1.46 -2.72 17.41
N TYR A 279 -1.27 -2.61 16.10
CA TYR A 279 -0.66 -1.45 15.43
C TYR A 279 -1.75 -0.58 14.82
N ARG A 280 -1.57 0.74 14.93
CA ARG A 280 -2.50 1.70 14.33
C ARG A 280 -1.76 2.94 13.85
N ILE A 281 -2.40 3.65 12.94
CA ILE A 281 -2.03 5.00 12.57
C ILE A 281 -2.50 5.93 13.68
N ASP A 282 -1.57 6.63 14.30
CA ASP A 282 -1.85 7.66 15.30
C ASP A 282 -1.93 9.06 14.67
N HIS A 283 -1.28 9.24 13.52
CA HIS A 283 -1.33 10.49 12.76
C HIS A 283 -1.13 10.21 11.27
N LEU A 284 -2.05 10.68 10.43
CA LEU A 284 -1.88 10.76 8.99
C LEU A 284 -2.20 12.17 8.55
N GLU A 285 -1.33 12.77 7.75
CA GLU A 285 -1.54 14.11 7.21
C GLU A 285 -1.19 14.18 5.74
N LEU A 286 -2.05 14.84 4.97
CA LEU A 286 -1.80 15.15 3.58
C LEU A 286 -1.44 16.63 3.45
N ARG A 287 -0.48 16.93 2.58
CA ARG A 287 -0.03 18.29 2.27
C ARG A 287 0.23 18.42 0.79
N THR A 288 0.02 19.61 0.26
CA THR A 288 0.47 19.97 -1.08
C THR A 288 1.60 20.99 -0.99
N ARG A 289 2.64 20.80 -1.82
CA ARG A 289 3.76 21.75 -1.96
C ARG A 289 4.01 21.98 -3.45
N GLY A 290 3.46 23.06 -3.98
CA GLY A 290 3.42 23.25 -5.44
C GLY A 290 2.58 22.14 -6.05
N ARG A 291 3.18 21.31 -6.91
CA ARG A 291 2.53 20.15 -7.55
C ARG A 291 2.75 18.82 -6.84
N ALA A 292 3.56 18.81 -5.78
CA ALA A 292 3.79 17.61 -4.99
C ALA A 292 2.65 17.39 -3.98
N LEU A 293 2.07 16.20 -3.99
CA LEU A 293 1.22 15.69 -2.93
C LEU A 293 2.09 14.84 -2.00
N ILE A 294 2.08 15.18 -0.71
CA ILE A 294 2.89 14.54 0.32
C ILE A 294 1.96 13.98 1.39
N ALA A 295 2.08 12.70 1.69
CA ALA A 295 1.41 12.03 2.78
C ALA A 295 2.44 11.66 3.85
N THR A 296 2.27 12.16 5.07
CA THR A 296 3.10 11.79 6.22
C THR A 296 2.27 11.00 7.22
N LEU A 297 2.78 9.86 7.66
CA LEU A 297 2.12 8.99 8.62
C LEU A 297 2.99 8.74 9.85
N ARG A 298 2.34 8.46 10.98
CA ARG A 298 2.96 7.95 12.20
C ARG A 298 2.16 6.77 12.72
N LEU A 299 2.88 5.75 13.15
CA LEU A 299 2.34 4.56 13.79
C LEU A 299 2.72 4.56 15.25
N GLY A 300 1.82 4.04 16.08
CA GLY A 300 2.01 3.90 17.51
C GLY A 300 0.99 2.99 18.13
#